data_AF-A0A535YVD8-F1
#
_entry.id   AF-A0A535YVD8-F1
#
_cell.length_a   1.000
_cell.length_b   1.000
_cell.length_c   1.000
_cell.angle_alpha   90.00
_cell.angle_beta   90.00
_cell.angle_gamma   90.00
#
_symmetry.space_group_name_H-M   'P 1'
#
loop_
_entity.id
_entity.type
_entity.pdbx_description
1 polymer ?
#
loop_
_entity_poly.entity_id
_entity_poly.type
_entity_poly.pdbx_seq_one_letter_code
_entity_poly.pdbx_strand_id
1 'polypeptide(L)'
;MTAAPGGAPLLAHGAASWFVDYEQVKRELMMIGVTWLGDGDSEPVAELLGRAQPSIDDFVATIDSITTLEVEGHDSSVLRAMALEMQHHAAERLCGA
;
A
#
# COMPACT_ATOMS: atom_id res chain seq x y z
N MET A 1 -30.33 -35.30 35.99
CA MET A 1 -30.07 -34.01 35.32
C MET A 1 -28.77 -34.19 34.55
N THR A 2 -28.89 -34.32 33.23
CA THR A 2 -27.84 -34.78 32.30
C THR A 2 -26.77 -33.72 32.09
N ALA A 3 -25.51 -34.13 32.13
CA ALA A 3 -24.36 -33.35 31.68
C ALA A 3 -24.01 -33.73 30.23
N ALA A 4 -23.46 -32.74 29.50
CA ALA A 4 -22.60 -32.76 28.29
C ALA A 4 -23.13 -31.86 27.15
N PRO A 5 -22.30 -31.47 26.16
CA PRO A 5 -20.96 -30.86 26.27
C PRO A 5 -20.75 -29.72 25.24
N GLY A 6 -19.63 -28.99 25.35
CA GLY A 6 -18.79 -28.53 24.22
C GLY A 6 -19.38 -27.57 23.16
N GLY A 7 -18.81 -26.37 23.09
CA GLY A 7 -18.88 -25.52 21.90
C GLY A 7 -17.91 -24.35 22.02
N ALA A 8 -16.77 -24.46 21.34
CA ALA A 8 -15.73 -23.45 21.18
C ALA A 8 -16.27 -22.05 20.82
N PRO A 9 -15.49 -20.96 21.03
CA PRO A 9 -15.85 -19.65 20.50
C PRO A 9 -16.08 -19.80 19.00
N LEU A 10 -17.31 -19.59 18.55
CA LEU A 10 -17.62 -19.57 17.14
C LEU A 10 -16.91 -18.36 16.56
N LEU A 11 -15.75 -18.65 16.00
CA LEU A 11 -15.05 -17.88 14.99
C LEU A 11 -16.02 -16.95 14.26
N ALA A 12 -15.90 -15.65 14.49
CA ALA A 12 -16.34 -14.66 13.51
C ALA A 12 -15.37 -14.68 12.31
N HIS A 13 -15.21 -15.86 11.69
CA HIS A 13 -14.67 -15.99 10.34
C HIS A 13 -15.88 -15.88 9.40
N GLY A 14 -16.28 -14.64 9.11
CA GLY A 14 -17.53 -14.41 8.39
C GLY A 14 -17.82 -12.98 7.98
N ALA A 15 -16.79 -12.15 7.80
CA ALA A 15 -16.87 -10.90 7.05
C ALA A 15 -15.71 -10.85 6.05
N ALA A 16 -15.63 -11.84 5.15
CA ALA A 16 -14.85 -11.66 3.95
C ALA A 16 -15.66 -10.74 3.02
N SER A 17 -15.47 -9.41 3.09
CA SER A 17 -15.63 -8.51 1.94
C SER A 17 -15.36 -7.02 2.26
N TRP A 18 -14.35 -6.47 1.56
CA TRP A 18 -14.12 -5.05 1.22
C TRP A 18 -13.44 -4.09 2.19
N PHE A 19 -12.85 -4.53 3.31
CA PHE A 19 -11.97 -3.61 4.05
C PHE A 19 -10.60 -3.55 3.38
N VAL A 20 -10.33 -2.45 2.67
CA VAL A 20 -9.00 -2.13 2.16
C VAL A 20 -8.11 -1.73 3.34
N ASP A 21 -7.06 -2.51 3.59
CA ASP A 21 -6.02 -2.12 4.55
C ASP A 21 -5.05 -1.13 3.91
N TYR A 22 -5.42 0.16 3.94
CA TYR A 22 -4.62 1.24 3.38
C TYR A 22 -3.22 1.35 4.00
N GLU A 23 -3.07 1.02 5.29
CA GLU A 23 -1.76 1.04 5.95
C GLU A 23 -0.88 -0.12 5.45
N GLN A 24 -1.47 -1.28 5.14
CA GLN A 24 -0.76 -2.34 4.45
C GLN A 24 -0.35 -1.92 3.03
N VAL A 25 -1.23 -1.25 2.29
CA VAL A 25 -0.89 -0.73 0.95
C VAL A 25 0.27 0.27 1.04
N LYS A 26 0.25 1.22 1.98
CA LYS A 26 1.38 2.16 2.18
C LYS A 26 2.71 1.45 2.41
N ARG A 27 2.72 0.42 3.29
CA ARG A 27 3.94 -0.36 3.57
C ARG A 27 4.46 -1.05 2.31
N GLU A 28 3.58 -1.60 1.49
CA GLU A 28 3.96 -2.27 0.25
C GLU A 28 4.47 -1.29 -0.80
N LEU A 29 3.83 -0.13 -0.96
CA LEU A 29 4.32 0.94 -1.83
C LEU A 29 5.68 1.45 -1.37
N MET A 30 5.90 1.59 -0.06
CA MET A 30 7.21 1.95 0.49
C MET A 30 8.28 0.90 0.16
N MET A 31 7.95 -0.39 0.24
CA MET A 31 8.87 -1.48 -0.15
C MET A 31 9.24 -1.43 -1.63
N ILE A 32 8.31 -1.07 -2.51
CA ILE A 32 8.60 -0.82 -3.93
C ILE A 32 9.59 0.35 -4.04
N GLY A 33 9.35 1.45 -3.32
CA GLY A 33 10.25 2.60 -3.28
C GLY A 33 11.69 2.24 -2.87
N VAL A 34 11.84 1.47 -1.79
CA VAL A 34 13.15 0.97 -1.32
C VAL A 34 13.80 0.02 -2.34
N THR A 35 13.02 -0.78 -3.06
CA THR A 35 13.55 -1.72 -4.07
C THR A 35 14.14 -0.97 -5.27
N TRP A 36 13.51 0.12 -5.68
CA TRP A 36 13.94 0.92 -6.83
C TRP A 36 15.05 1.91 -6.49
N LEU A 37 14.89 2.65 -5.38
CA LEU A 37 15.77 3.75 -5.02
C LEU A 37 16.86 3.35 -4.02
N GLY A 38 16.63 2.28 -3.26
CA GLY A 38 17.41 1.95 -2.07
C GLY A 38 16.81 2.59 -0.81
N ASP A 39 17.25 2.10 0.35
CA ASP A 39 16.74 2.52 1.66
C ASP A 39 16.89 4.04 1.88
N GLY A 40 18.10 4.58 1.62
CA GLY A 40 18.42 5.98 1.84
C GLY A 40 17.69 6.97 0.93
N ASP A 41 17.50 6.62 -0.34
CA ASP A 41 16.91 7.54 -1.34
C ASP A 41 15.37 7.46 -1.37
N SER A 42 14.77 6.55 -0.59
CA SER A 42 13.33 6.34 -0.51
C SER A 42 12.60 7.28 0.48
N GLU A 43 13.33 8.07 1.27
CA GLU A 43 12.77 8.99 2.28
C GLU A 43 11.69 9.94 1.70
N PRO A 44 11.88 10.60 0.54
CA PRO A 44 10.86 11.49 -0.03
C PRO A 44 9.57 10.75 -0.42
N VAL A 45 9.70 9.50 -0.86
CA VAL A 45 8.58 8.62 -1.20
C VAL A 45 7.81 8.23 0.06
N ALA A 46 8.54 7.87 1.13
CA ALA A 46 7.95 7.52 2.42
C ALA A 46 7.21 8.70 3.06
N GLU A 47 7.74 9.92 2.94
CA GLU A 47 7.09 11.14 3.43
C GLU A 47 5.73 11.39 2.74
N LEU A 48 5.69 11.25 1.41
CA LEU A 48 4.46 11.40 0.63
C LEU A 48 3.43 10.32 0.99
N LEU A 49 3.84 9.05 1.03
CA LEU A 49 2.95 7.95 1.42
C LEU A 49 2.44 8.07 2.86
N GLY A 50 3.26 8.60 3.77
CA GLY A 50 2.88 8.84 5.16
C GLY A 50 1.80 9.92 5.31
N ARG A 51 1.74 10.88 4.38
CA ARG A 51 0.72 11.94 4.35
C ARG A 51 -0.58 11.50 3.69
N ALA A 52 -0.55 10.41 2.91
CA ALA A 52 -1.71 9.96 2.18
C ALA A 52 -2.87 9.58 3.12
N GLN A 53 -4.05 10.12 2.84
CA GLN A 53 -5.32 9.76 3.46
C GLN A 53 -5.75 8.35 3.02
N PRO A 54 -6.52 7.63 3.84
CA PRO A 54 -7.02 6.29 3.52
C PRO A 54 -8.19 6.36 2.50
N SER A 55 -7.90 6.79 1.28
CA SER A 55 -8.83 6.81 0.16
C SER A 55 -8.12 6.50 -1.16
N ILE A 56 -8.86 5.90 -2.10
CA ILE A 56 -8.31 5.51 -3.40
C ILE A 56 -7.80 6.73 -4.17
N ASP A 57 -8.60 7.81 -4.22
CA ASP A 57 -8.23 9.05 -4.92
C ASP A 57 -6.94 9.66 -4.37
N ASP A 58 -6.76 9.64 -3.05
CA ASP A 58 -5.59 10.24 -2.41
C ASP A 58 -4.32 9.40 -2.63
N PHE A 59 -4.45 8.07 -2.67
CA PHE A 59 -3.34 7.19 -3.05
C PHE A 59 -2.94 7.39 -4.52
N VAL A 60 -3.90 7.48 -5.43
CA VAL A 60 -3.63 7.73 -6.86
C VAL A 60 -2.93 9.09 -7.02
N ALA A 61 -3.40 10.14 -6.35
CA ALA A 61 -2.80 11.47 -6.38
C ALA A 61 -1.39 11.50 -5.75
N THR A 62 -1.19 10.76 -4.66
CA THR A 62 0.12 10.64 -4.00
C THR A 62 1.13 9.96 -4.93
N ILE A 63 0.74 8.84 -5.57
CA ILE A 63 1.62 8.14 -6.51
C ILE A 63 1.86 8.97 -7.79
N ASP A 64 0.87 9.72 -8.26
CA ASP A 64 1.08 10.69 -9.35
C ASP A 64 2.12 11.75 -8.97
N SER A 65 2.08 12.26 -7.73
CA SER A 65 3.11 13.20 -7.22
C SER A 65 4.51 12.58 -7.20
N ILE A 66 4.61 11.27 -6.90
CA ILE A 66 5.86 10.51 -6.95
C ILE A 66 6.45 10.48 -8.38
N THR A 67 5.63 10.49 -9.44
CA THR A 67 6.12 10.52 -10.83
C THR A 67 6.90 11.80 -11.17
N THR A 68 6.65 12.87 -10.42
CA THR A 68 7.28 14.19 -10.60
C THR A 68 8.37 14.49 -9.58
N LEU A 69 8.66 13.55 -8.67
CA LEU A 69 9.75 13.72 -7.72
C LEU A 69 11.09 13.74 -8.43
N GLU A 70 11.95 14.61 -7.93
CA GLU A 70 13.37 14.62 -8.24
C GLU A 70 14.11 14.08 -7.02
N VAL A 71 14.80 12.96 -7.18
CA VAL A 71 15.64 12.36 -6.16
C VAL A 71 17.07 12.43 -6.67
N GLU A 72 17.97 13.05 -5.90
CA GLU A 72 19.37 13.20 -6.29
C GLU A 72 19.98 11.82 -6.60
N GLY A 73 20.68 11.70 -7.72
CA GLY A 73 21.29 10.44 -8.15
C GLY A 73 20.37 9.49 -8.92
N HIS A 74 19.09 9.82 -9.10
CA HIS A 74 18.13 9.01 -9.87
C HIS A 74 17.54 9.79 -11.05
N ASP A 75 17.48 9.14 -12.21
CA ASP A 75 16.82 9.70 -13.39
C ASP A 75 15.30 9.73 -13.22
N SER A 76 14.64 10.77 -13.73
CA SER A 76 13.16 10.87 -13.68
C SER A 76 12.46 9.69 -14.37
N SER A 77 13.12 8.99 -15.30
CA SER A 77 12.59 7.77 -15.92
C SER A 77 12.48 6.60 -14.94
N VAL A 78 13.42 6.48 -14.01
CA VAL A 78 13.43 5.48 -12.92
C VAL A 78 12.28 5.77 -11.96
N LEU A 79 12.13 7.03 -11.53
CA LEU A 79 11.04 7.46 -10.67
C LEU A 79 9.67 7.22 -11.31
N ARG A 80 9.55 7.47 -12.62
CA ARG A 80 8.32 7.21 -13.37
C ARG A 80 8.01 5.72 -13.48
N ALA A 81 9.03 4.87 -13.71
CA ALA A 81 8.85 3.41 -13.76
C ALA A 81 8.42 2.85 -12.40
N MET A 82 9.07 3.28 -11.32
CA MET A 82 8.71 2.94 -9.94
C MET A 82 7.28 3.38 -9.62
N ALA A 83 6.89 4.61 -9.95
CA ALA A 83 5.55 5.10 -9.72
C ALA A 83 4.49 4.34 -10.52
N LEU A 84 4.80 3.89 -11.75
CA LEU A 84 3.92 3.01 -12.53
C LEU A 84 3.73 1.64 -11.86
N GLU A 85 4.79 1.06 -11.30
CA GLU A 85 4.70 -0.18 -10.53
C GLU A 85 3.84 0.00 -9.27
N MET A 86 4.04 1.11 -8.55
CA MET A 86 3.22 1.50 -7.40
C MET A 86 1.74 1.67 -7.78
N GLN A 87 1.43 2.32 -8.91
CA GLN A 87 0.06 2.46 -9.42
C GLN A 87 -0.56 1.09 -9.71
N HIS A 88 0.17 0.19 -10.38
CA HIS A 88 -0.33 -1.15 -10.69
C HIS A 88 -0.63 -1.93 -9.41
N HIS A 89 0.32 -1.95 -8.47
CA HIS A 89 0.18 -2.64 -7.19
C HIS A 89 -0.97 -2.07 -6.35
N ALA A 90 -1.10 -0.74 -6.31
CA ALA A 90 -2.21 -0.08 -5.66
C ALA A 90 -3.55 -0.46 -6.33
N ALA A 91 -3.64 -0.47 -7.66
CA ALA A 91 -4.85 -0.88 -8.35
C ALA A 91 -5.24 -2.35 -8.05
N GLU A 92 -4.28 -3.28 -8.02
CA GLU A 92 -4.54 -4.68 -7.65
C GLU A 92 -5.09 -4.79 -6.22
N ARG A 93 -4.54 -4.03 -5.27
CA ARG A 93 -4.98 -4.08 -3.86
C ARG A 93 -6.26 -3.31 -3.57
N LEU A 94 -6.46 -2.16 -4.20
CA LEU A 94 -7.59 -1.28 -3.96
C LEU A 94 -8.83 -1.68 -4.78
N CYS A 95 -8.62 -2.19 -6.00
CA CYS A 95 -9.71 -2.56 -6.92
C CYS A 95 -9.95 -4.08 -7.00
N GLY A 96 -9.04 -4.91 -6.49
CA GLY A 96 -9.18 -6.38 -6.47
C GLY A 96 -9.14 -7.04 -7.85
N ALA A 97 -8.43 -6.44 -8.81
CA ALA A 97 -8.32 -6.90 -10.19
C ALA A 97 -7.48 -8.19 -10.32
#